data_AF-A0AAN8PE56-F1
#
_entry.id   AF-A0AAN8PE56-F1
#
_cell.length_a   1.000
_cell.length_b   1.000
_cell.length_c   1.000
_cell.angle_alpha   90.00
_cell.angle_beta   90.00
_cell.angle_gamma   90.00
#
_symmetry.space_group_name_H-M   'P 1'
#
loop_
_entity.id
_entity.type
_entity.pdbx_description
1 polymer ?
#
loop_
_entity_poly.entity_id
_entity_poly.type
_entity_poly.pdbx_seq_one_letter_code
_entity_poly.pdbx_strand_id
1 'polypeptide(L)'
;MASLEAMQKLESKAVQTENLIGLLKAEVSELQKAVNFCQDNLKTINVKKVEEIILENEKLKKEIEIQKAKLIEAEKKLDSEAVQSPTSPVIANSPVKAGSPKQETLKQAKSEDKVKKEKKKTPEEGEKKVGGKGAAQDAAKGDDAPVDIRRLDIRVGKIVNVKKHPDADSLYVEEVDLGEDKVRTVISGLVKYVPLEEMQNRMVVALCNLKPTKMRGIISEAMVLCASTPEKVEILTPPPGSCPGDRITVEGYPGEPDALLNPKKKIFETVAPDLKTNQDKVATYKGVPFLVTGKGVVTTQSLTNVQIK
;
A
#
# COMPACT_ATOMS: atom_id res chain seq x y z
N MET A 1 39.08 -58.25 -28.37
CA MET A 1 37.67 -57.81 -28.46
C MET A 1 37.41 -56.60 -27.57
N ALA A 2 37.45 -56.69 -26.24
CA ALA A 2 37.08 -55.62 -25.30
C ALA A 2 37.55 -54.17 -25.62
N SER A 3 38.76 -53.97 -26.15
CA SER A 3 39.25 -52.64 -26.56
C SER A 3 38.39 -51.98 -27.67
N LEU A 4 37.89 -52.77 -28.62
CA LEU A 4 37.08 -52.29 -29.74
C LEU A 4 35.69 -51.81 -29.26
N GLU A 5 35.05 -52.57 -28.37
CA GLU A 5 33.77 -52.18 -27.75
C GLU A 5 33.90 -50.92 -26.90
N ALA A 6 35.06 -50.70 -26.26
CA ALA A 6 35.33 -49.48 -25.50
C ALA A 6 35.43 -48.26 -26.42
N MET A 7 36.09 -48.38 -27.58
CA MET A 7 36.13 -47.32 -28.59
C MET A 7 34.74 -47.01 -29.15
N GLN A 8 33.96 -48.02 -29.56
CA GLN A 8 32.61 -47.83 -30.09
C GLN A 8 31.66 -47.17 -29.06
N LYS A 9 31.80 -47.48 -27.76
CA LYS A 9 31.03 -46.82 -26.69
C LYS A 9 31.47 -45.37 -26.44
N LEU A 10 32.73 -45.02 -26.67
CA LEU A 10 33.20 -43.63 -26.62
C LEU A 10 32.69 -42.83 -27.83
N GLU A 11 32.81 -43.39 -29.03
CA GLU A 11 32.36 -42.80 -30.29
C GLU A 11 30.84 -42.56 -30.28
N SER A 12 30.05 -43.54 -29.85
CA SER A 12 28.59 -43.38 -29.65
C SER A 12 28.25 -42.27 -28.64
N LYS A 13 29.04 -42.11 -27.57
CA LYS A 13 28.83 -41.03 -26.59
C LYS A 13 29.22 -39.66 -27.13
N ALA A 14 30.25 -39.57 -27.98
CA ALA A 14 30.63 -38.33 -28.65
C ALA A 14 29.47 -37.83 -29.54
N VAL A 15 28.94 -38.69 -30.41
CA VAL A 15 27.78 -38.37 -31.28
C VAL A 15 26.54 -37.97 -30.47
N GLN A 16 26.25 -38.68 -29.36
CA GLN A 16 25.15 -38.29 -28.46
C GLN A 16 25.37 -36.91 -27.82
N THR A 17 26.62 -36.58 -27.47
CA THR A 17 26.97 -35.28 -26.87
C THR A 17 26.87 -34.15 -27.89
N GLU A 18 27.32 -34.35 -29.13
CA GLU A 18 27.20 -33.37 -30.22
C GLU A 18 25.73 -33.09 -30.57
N ASN A 19 24.89 -34.13 -30.65
CA ASN A 19 23.45 -33.98 -30.85
C ASN A 19 22.79 -33.17 -29.73
N LEU A 20 23.13 -33.44 -28.46
CA LEU A 20 22.61 -32.70 -27.31
C LEU A 20 23.07 -31.22 -27.32
N ILE A 21 24.33 -30.96 -27.69
CA ILE A 21 24.85 -29.60 -27.88
C ILE A 21 24.10 -28.88 -29.02
N GLY A 22 23.75 -29.59 -30.09
CA GLY A 22 22.92 -29.06 -31.18
C GLY A 22 21.53 -28.62 -30.72
N LEU A 23 20.83 -29.46 -29.96
CA LEU A 23 19.52 -29.16 -29.38
C LEU A 23 19.59 -27.96 -28.41
N LEU A 24 20.54 -27.95 -27.48
CA LEU A 24 20.72 -26.85 -26.53
C LEU A 24 21.04 -25.51 -27.24
N LYS A 25 21.82 -25.53 -28.33
CA LYS A 25 22.07 -24.32 -29.14
C LYS A 25 20.81 -23.82 -29.85
N ALA A 26 19.93 -24.70 -30.31
CA ALA A 26 18.66 -24.32 -30.91
C ALA A 26 17.71 -23.70 -29.86
N GLU A 27 17.58 -24.33 -28.69
CA GLU A 27 16.76 -23.84 -27.58
C GLU A 27 17.23 -22.47 -27.07
N VAL A 28 18.54 -22.29 -26.87
CA VAL A 28 19.14 -20.99 -26.54
C VAL A 28 18.88 -19.94 -27.63
N SER A 29 18.86 -20.33 -28.92
CA SER A 29 18.53 -19.41 -30.01
C SER A 29 17.08 -18.93 -29.96
N GLU A 30 16.11 -19.81 -29.70
CA GLU A 30 14.70 -19.40 -29.53
C GLU A 30 14.49 -18.54 -28.28
N LEU A 31 15.12 -18.89 -27.16
CA LEU A 31 15.10 -18.06 -25.94
C LEU A 31 15.69 -16.67 -26.19
N GLN A 32 16.78 -16.56 -26.96
CA GLN A 32 17.38 -15.27 -27.33
C GLN A 32 16.42 -14.41 -28.18
N LYS A 33 15.69 -15.02 -29.13
CA LYS A 33 14.66 -14.31 -29.91
C LYS A 33 13.51 -13.82 -29.04
N ALA A 34 13.03 -14.66 -28.11
CA ALA A 34 11.97 -14.31 -27.17
C ALA A 34 12.38 -13.15 -26.25
N VAL A 35 13.61 -13.16 -25.73
CA VAL A 35 14.17 -12.05 -24.93
C VAL A 35 14.21 -10.76 -25.74
N ASN A 36 14.71 -10.79 -26.99
CA ASN A 36 14.77 -9.61 -27.85
C ASN A 36 13.37 -9.04 -28.13
N PHE A 37 12.40 -9.89 -28.48
CA PHE A 37 11.00 -9.50 -28.70
C PHE A 37 10.38 -8.85 -27.46
N CYS A 38 10.59 -9.41 -26.28
CA CYS A 38 10.15 -8.82 -25.01
C CYS A 38 10.81 -7.47 -24.73
N GLN A 39 12.10 -7.30 -25.03
CA GLN A 39 12.80 -6.01 -24.89
C GLN A 39 12.23 -4.94 -25.84
N ASP A 40 11.96 -5.28 -27.10
CA ASP A 40 11.45 -4.31 -28.09
C ASP A 40 9.99 -3.92 -27.83
N ASN A 41 9.17 -4.85 -27.37
CA ASN A 41 7.83 -4.55 -26.84
C ASN A 41 7.91 -3.61 -25.61
N LEU A 42 8.83 -3.86 -24.68
CA LEU A 42 9.02 -3.01 -23.50
C LEU A 42 9.49 -1.59 -23.88
N LYS A 43 10.42 -1.46 -24.82
CA LYS A 43 10.83 -0.15 -25.39
C LYS A 43 9.61 0.58 -25.97
N THR A 44 8.82 -0.11 -26.79
CA THR A 44 7.62 0.47 -27.44
C THR A 44 6.56 0.92 -26.43
N ILE A 45 6.31 0.14 -25.37
CA ILE A 45 5.40 0.50 -24.28
C ILE A 45 5.91 1.72 -23.50
N ASN A 46 7.21 1.79 -23.24
CA ASN A 46 7.80 2.90 -22.50
C ASN A 46 7.80 4.21 -23.31
N VAL A 47 8.08 4.16 -24.63
CA VAL A 47 7.96 5.33 -25.51
C VAL A 47 6.53 5.88 -25.51
N LYS A 48 5.52 5.03 -25.74
CA LYS A 48 4.10 5.44 -25.74
C LYS A 48 3.66 6.06 -24.41
N LYS A 49 4.10 5.51 -23.28
CA LYS A 49 3.84 6.08 -21.95
C LYS A 49 4.48 7.45 -21.76
N VAL A 50 5.70 7.66 -22.27
CA VAL A 50 6.37 8.96 -22.21
C VAL A 50 5.63 10.00 -23.07
N GLU A 51 5.18 9.62 -24.28
CA GLU A 51 4.36 10.49 -25.14
C GLU A 51 3.02 10.85 -24.48
N GLU A 52 2.33 9.88 -23.88
CA GLU A 52 1.08 10.06 -23.13
C GLU A 52 1.26 11.00 -21.92
N ILE A 53 2.32 10.78 -21.12
CA ILE A 53 2.69 11.64 -19.98
C ILE A 53 3.03 13.07 -20.44
N ILE A 54 3.69 13.26 -21.58
CA ILE A 54 3.98 14.59 -22.13
C ILE A 54 2.67 15.31 -22.50
N LEU A 55 1.77 14.64 -23.22
CA LEU A 55 0.47 15.19 -23.62
C LEU A 55 -0.42 15.51 -22.42
N GLU A 56 -0.40 14.70 -21.36
CA GLU A 56 -1.13 15.00 -20.13
C GLU A 56 -0.53 16.18 -19.36
N ASN A 57 0.80 16.27 -19.27
CA ASN A 57 1.47 17.44 -18.68
C ASN A 57 1.15 18.74 -19.44
N GLU A 58 0.98 18.70 -20.77
CA GLU A 58 0.53 19.88 -21.53
C GLU A 58 -0.93 20.26 -21.24
N LYS A 59 -1.84 19.29 -21.10
CA LYS A 59 -3.24 19.54 -20.70
C LYS A 59 -3.30 20.16 -19.30
N LEU A 60 -2.57 19.58 -18.34
CA LEU A 60 -2.52 20.06 -16.96
C LEU A 60 -1.95 21.48 -16.85
N LYS A 61 -0.91 21.82 -17.64
CA LYS A 61 -0.39 23.21 -17.73
C LYS A 61 -1.46 24.19 -18.21
N LYS A 62 -2.21 23.84 -19.26
CA LYS A 62 -3.29 24.68 -19.81
C LYS A 62 -4.43 24.85 -18.81
N GLU A 63 -4.83 23.80 -18.09
CA GLU A 63 -5.86 23.91 -17.05
C GLU A 63 -5.39 24.77 -15.87
N ILE A 64 -4.12 24.63 -15.42
CA ILE A 64 -3.54 25.50 -14.37
C ILE A 64 -3.56 26.98 -14.81
N GLU A 65 -3.29 27.27 -16.07
CA GLU A 65 -3.34 28.64 -16.61
C GLU A 65 -4.77 29.20 -16.66
N ILE A 66 -5.73 28.38 -17.10
CA ILE A 66 -7.18 28.71 -17.06
C ILE A 66 -7.66 28.96 -15.62
N GLN A 67 -7.26 28.12 -14.66
CA GLN A 67 -7.66 28.27 -13.25
C GLN A 67 -7.03 29.51 -12.62
N LYS A 68 -5.77 29.84 -12.94
CA LYS A 68 -5.13 31.11 -12.54
C LYS A 68 -5.87 32.32 -13.10
N ALA A 69 -6.27 32.29 -14.37
CA ALA A 69 -7.02 33.39 -14.99
C ALA A 69 -8.38 33.62 -14.30
N LYS A 70 -9.13 32.53 -14.01
CA LYS A 70 -10.39 32.58 -13.23
C LYS A 70 -10.19 33.17 -11.83
N LEU A 71 -9.09 32.82 -11.16
CA LEU A 71 -8.77 33.30 -9.82
C LEU A 71 -8.50 34.82 -9.83
N ILE A 72 -7.68 35.31 -10.77
CA ILE A 72 -7.41 36.75 -10.97
C ILE A 72 -8.69 37.53 -11.33
N GLU A 73 -9.61 36.91 -12.08
CA GLU A 73 -10.93 37.50 -12.37
C GLU A 73 -11.84 37.57 -11.13
N ALA A 74 -11.77 36.58 -10.24
CA ALA A 74 -12.51 36.57 -8.98
C ALA A 74 -11.97 37.59 -7.97
N GLU A 75 -10.65 37.72 -7.84
CA GLU A 75 -9.99 38.75 -7.01
C GLU A 75 -10.44 40.17 -7.43
N LYS A 76 -10.41 40.47 -8.74
CA LYS A 76 -10.88 41.76 -9.28
C LYS A 76 -12.36 42.04 -9.04
N LYS A 77 -13.20 41.00 -8.89
CA LYS A 77 -14.62 41.17 -8.56
C LYS A 77 -14.80 41.51 -7.07
N LEU A 78 -14.08 40.82 -6.18
CA LEU A 78 -14.05 41.14 -4.74
C LEU A 78 -13.67 42.61 -4.48
N ASP A 79 -12.61 43.09 -5.13
CA ASP A 79 -12.17 44.50 -5.00
C ASP A 79 -13.22 45.49 -5.53
N SER A 80 -14.09 45.09 -6.46
CA SER A 80 -15.11 45.95 -7.07
C SER A 80 -16.40 46.09 -6.24
N GLU A 81 -16.73 45.11 -5.38
CA GLU A 81 -17.91 45.17 -4.50
C GLU A 81 -17.63 45.92 -3.17
N ALA A 82 -16.37 46.23 -2.87
CA ALA A 82 -15.96 46.92 -1.64
C ALA A 82 -16.29 48.42 -1.58
N VAL A 83 -16.88 49.03 -2.63
CA VAL A 83 -17.10 50.49 -2.73
C VAL A 83 -18.55 50.83 -3.08
N GLN A 84 -19.48 50.62 -2.15
CA GLN A 84 -20.79 51.29 -2.21
C GLN A 84 -21.50 51.46 -0.84
N SER A 85 -21.12 52.50 -0.10
CA SER A 85 -21.94 53.09 0.97
C SER A 85 -21.67 54.61 1.11
N PRO A 86 -22.69 55.48 1.09
CA PRO A 86 -22.47 56.94 1.00
C PRO A 86 -22.45 57.68 2.36
N THR A 87 -21.56 58.67 2.46
CA THR A 87 -21.66 59.95 3.22
C THR A 87 -22.34 59.95 4.60
N SER A 88 -21.69 60.42 5.67
CA SER A 88 -21.40 61.87 5.84
C SER A 88 -20.32 62.17 6.93
N PRO A 89 -19.71 63.37 6.97
CA PRO A 89 -18.49 63.63 7.74
C PRO A 89 -18.70 64.39 9.07
N VAL A 90 -17.70 64.28 9.97
CA VAL A 90 -17.43 65.24 11.06
C VAL A 90 -15.92 65.54 11.09
N ILE A 91 -15.54 66.79 11.41
CA ILE A 91 -14.18 67.34 11.25
C ILE A 91 -13.61 67.77 12.61
N ALA A 92 -12.36 67.41 12.94
CA ALA A 92 -11.46 68.22 13.80
C ALA A 92 -9.98 67.72 13.86
N ASN A 93 -9.07 68.48 13.27
CA ASN A 93 -7.72 68.87 13.76
C ASN A 93 -6.72 67.84 14.34
N SER A 94 -5.70 67.48 13.53
CA SER A 94 -4.30 67.98 13.56
C SER A 94 -3.49 68.09 14.90
N PRO A 95 -2.13 68.06 14.87
CA PRO A 95 -1.18 67.44 13.90
C PRO A 95 0.12 66.82 14.52
N VAL A 96 1.00 66.23 13.67
CA VAL A 96 2.42 65.78 13.91
C VAL A 96 2.64 64.72 15.03
N LYS A 97 3.74 63.94 15.10
CA LYS A 97 5.06 63.93 14.41
C LYS A 97 5.58 62.48 14.23
N ALA A 98 6.58 62.25 13.37
CA ALA A 98 7.19 60.93 13.15
C ALA A 98 8.25 60.54 14.22
N GLY A 99 8.43 59.24 14.48
CA GLY A 99 9.52 58.70 15.31
C GLY A 99 9.41 57.21 15.65
N SER A 100 10.44 56.44 15.33
CA SER A 100 10.64 55.01 15.64
C SER A 100 12.11 54.78 16.08
N PRO A 101 12.53 53.62 16.60
CA PRO A 101 11.87 52.66 17.51
C PRO A 101 12.76 52.31 18.74
N LYS A 102 12.20 51.61 19.75
CA LYS A 102 12.81 50.62 20.70
C LYS A 102 11.92 50.47 21.95
N GLN A 103 11.59 49.29 22.48
CA GLN A 103 12.42 48.21 23.08
C GLN A 103 12.92 48.58 24.49
N GLU A 104 12.23 48.12 25.56
CA GLU A 104 12.75 47.16 26.55
C GLU A 104 11.73 46.77 27.67
N THR A 105 11.56 45.45 27.83
CA THR A 105 11.65 44.65 29.08
C THR A 105 11.10 45.19 30.43
N LEU A 106 10.20 44.42 31.09
CA LEU A 106 10.44 43.68 32.37
C LEU A 106 9.16 43.26 33.15
N LYS A 107 9.03 41.93 33.41
CA LYS A 107 8.55 41.28 34.67
C LYS A 107 7.11 41.53 35.20
N GLN A 108 6.54 40.74 36.13
CA GLN A 108 6.55 39.27 36.37
C GLN A 108 5.48 38.94 37.46
N ALA A 109 5.17 37.65 37.66
CA ALA A 109 4.23 37.07 38.65
C ALA A 109 2.73 37.39 38.40
N LYS A 110 1.78 36.43 38.36
CA LYS A 110 1.47 35.24 39.19
C LYS A 110 0.99 35.54 40.62
N SER A 111 -0.27 35.20 40.87
CA SER A 111 -0.69 34.44 42.05
C SER A 111 -1.87 33.52 41.69
N GLU A 112 -1.85 32.30 42.23
CA GLU A 112 -2.99 31.36 42.29
C GLU A 112 -3.74 31.64 43.63
N ASP A 113 -4.97 31.19 43.92
CA ASP A 113 -5.35 29.77 44.07
C ASP A 113 -6.86 29.54 44.39
N LYS A 114 -7.34 28.30 44.16
CA LYS A 114 -8.55 27.59 44.65
C LYS A 114 -9.82 28.34 45.14
N VAL A 115 -10.97 28.01 44.52
CA VAL A 115 -12.20 27.50 45.20
C VAL A 115 -13.18 26.82 44.19
N LYS A 116 -14.26 26.10 44.57
CA LYS A 116 -14.30 24.66 44.99
C LYS A 116 -15.76 24.14 45.11
N LYS A 117 -16.11 23.02 44.42
CA LYS A 117 -17.37 22.20 44.56
C LYS A 117 -18.70 22.89 44.11
N GLU A 118 -19.85 22.24 43.83
CA GLU A 118 -20.29 20.81 43.82
C GLU A 118 -21.37 20.43 42.74
N LYS A 119 -22.03 19.27 42.86
CA LYS A 119 -22.78 18.46 41.85
C LYS A 119 -24.31 18.71 41.70
N LYS A 120 -24.85 18.39 40.50
CA LYS A 120 -26.21 17.83 40.15
C LYS A 120 -26.18 17.33 38.67
N LYS A 121 -26.90 16.34 38.09
CA LYS A 121 -27.79 15.21 38.52
C LYS A 121 -29.11 15.53 39.24
N THR A 122 -30.26 14.84 39.09
CA THR A 122 -30.73 13.59 38.37
C THR A 122 -32.29 13.64 38.29
N PRO A 123 -33.10 12.61 37.87
CA PRO A 123 -32.96 11.43 36.99
C PRO A 123 -34.16 11.29 35.97
N GLU A 124 -34.62 10.06 35.71
CA GLU A 124 -35.84 9.58 34.96
C GLU A 124 -35.75 9.62 33.41
N GLU A 125 -35.98 8.56 32.61
CA GLU A 125 -36.80 7.32 32.67
C GLU A 125 -38.29 7.54 32.37
N GLY A 126 -38.92 6.90 31.37
CA GLY A 126 -38.45 6.02 30.27
C GLY A 126 -39.65 5.44 29.50
N GLU A 127 -39.47 4.64 28.45
CA GLU A 127 -40.42 3.56 28.07
C GLU A 127 -39.87 2.55 27.04
N LYS A 128 -40.56 1.40 26.87
CA LYS A 128 -40.21 0.28 25.98
C LYS A 128 -41.23 0.10 24.85
N LYS A 129 -40.76 -0.31 23.66
CA LYS A 129 -41.16 -1.54 22.93
C LYS A 129 -40.27 -1.70 21.68
N VAL A 130 -39.52 -2.81 21.48
CA VAL A 130 -39.90 -4.20 21.11
C VAL A 130 -40.12 -4.39 19.61
N GLY A 131 -39.42 -5.37 19.02
CA GLY A 131 -39.68 -5.94 17.70
C GLY A 131 -38.51 -5.79 16.71
N GLY A 132 -37.88 -6.89 16.29
CA GLY A 132 -36.81 -6.83 15.27
C GLY A 132 -35.73 -7.93 15.34
N LYS A 133 -36.07 -9.21 15.48
CA LYS A 133 -35.09 -10.31 15.33
C LYS A 133 -34.71 -10.49 13.84
N GLY A 134 -33.74 -9.72 13.36
CA GLY A 134 -33.02 -10.02 12.11
C GLY A 134 -31.94 -11.08 12.37
N ALA A 135 -32.23 -12.35 12.09
CA ALA A 135 -31.28 -13.43 12.33
C ALA A 135 -30.22 -13.52 11.21
N ALA A 136 -29.16 -12.72 11.31
CA ALA A 136 -27.90 -13.02 10.62
C ALA A 136 -27.33 -14.31 11.25
N GLN A 137 -27.39 -15.42 10.52
CA GLN A 137 -27.01 -16.73 11.04
C GLN A 137 -25.50 -16.82 11.29
N ASP A 138 -25.12 -17.20 12.51
CA ASP A 138 -23.78 -17.68 12.79
C ASP A 138 -23.52 -18.94 11.95
N ALA A 139 -22.71 -18.80 10.89
CA ALA A 139 -22.11 -19.91 10.16
C ALA A 139 -20.98 -20.53 11.02
N ALA A 140 -21.37 -21.09 12.18
CA ALA A 140 -20.48 -21.64 13.19
C ALA A 140 -19.83 -22.95 12.72
N LYS A 141 -18.83 -22.84 11.84
CA LYS A 141 -18.09 -23.97 11.29
C LYS A 141 -16.67 -24.04 11.88
N GLY A 142 -16.56 -24.74 13.01
CA GLY A 142 -15.29 -25.10 13.65
C GLY A 142 -14.70 -24.05 14.59
N ASP A 143 -14.95 -24.21 15.90
CA ASP A 143 -14.11 -23.58 16.94
C ASP A 143 -12.94 -24.48 17.40
N ASP A 144 -12.75 -25.62 16.72
CA ASP A 144 -11.69 -26.62 16.93
C ASP A 144 -10.76 -26.74 15.71
N ALA A 145 -10.84 -25.78 14.77
CA ALA A 145 -9.95 -25.72 13.61
C ALA A 145 -8.60 -25.07 14.00
N PRO A 146 -7.44 -25.63 13.58
CA PRO A 146 -6.14 -25.09 13.94
C PRO A 146 -5.98 -23.63 13.51
N VAL A 147 -5.37 -22.84 14.39
CA VAL A 147 -5.09 -21.41 14.13
C VAL A 147 -3.78 -21.32 13.35
N ASP A 148 -3.88 -21.57 12.05
CA ASP A 148 -2.76 -21.54 11.09
C ASP A 148 -3.02 -20.57 9.92
N ILE A 149 -2.08 -20.48 8.98
CA ILE A 149 -2.14 -19.56 7.83
C ILE A 149 -3.32 -19.78 6.89
N ARG A 150 -3.96 -20.96 6.86
CA ARG A 150 -5.08 -21.28 5.93
C ARG A 150 -6.23 -20.29 6.08
N ARG A 151 -6.39 -19.79 7.30
CA ARG A 151 -7.42 -18.84 7.72
C ARG A 151 -7.18 -17.42 7.22
N LEU A 152 -5.96 -17.08 6.78
CA LEU A 152 -5.59 -15.76 6.26
C LEU A 152 -5.85 -15.69 4.75
N ASP A 153 -6.61 -14.70 4.31
CA ASP A 153 -6.80 -14.42 2.88
C ASP A 153 -5.66 -13.51 2.39
N ILE A 154 -4.54 -14.12 2.02
CA ILE A 154 -3.37 -13.41 1.51
C ILE A 154 -3.39 -13.49 -0.02
N ARG A 155 -3.38 -12.34 -0.69
CA ARG A 155 -3.40 -12.23 -2.16
C ARG A 155 -2.34 -11.29 -2.69
N VAL A 156 -2.01 -11.45 -3.96
CA VAL A 156 -1.30 -10.45 -4.74
C VAL A 156 -2.24 -9.28 -5.04
N GLY A 157 -1.72 -8.06 -4.90
CA GLY A 157 -2.39 -6.85 -5.33
C GLY A 157 -1.51 -5.95 -6.17
N LYS A 158 -2.10 -4.92 -6.76
CA LYS A 158 -1.41 -3.85 -7.45
C LYS A 158 -1.87 -2.50 -6.92
N ILE A 159 -0.94 -1.66 -6.48
CA ILE A 159 -1.23 -0.26 -6.14
C ILE A 159 -1.51 0.48 -7.44
N VAL A 160 -2.77 0.83 -7.71
CA VAL A 160 -3.17 1.59 -8.92
C VAL A 160 -3.04 3.10 -8.74
N ASN A 161 -3.09 3.59 -7.49
CA ASN A 161 -2.91 4.99 -7.13
C ASN A 161 -2.36 5.10 -5.70
N VAL A 162 -1.51 6.09 -5.43
CA VAL A 162 -0.95 6.34 -4.10
C VAL A 162 -0.77 7.84 -3.84
N LYS A 163 -1.21 8.29 -2.65
CA LYS A 163 -1.10 9.67 -2.16
C LYS A 163 -0.71 9.69 -0.69
N LYS A 164 -0.09 10.76 -0.20
CA LYS A 164 0.13 10.94 1.24
C LYS A 164 -1.22 11.12 1.95
N HIS A 165 -1.36 10.60 3.17
CA HIS A 165 -2.56 10.80 3.98
C HIS A 165 -2.68 12.28 4.39
N PRO A 166 -3.83 12.95 4.19
CA PRO A 166 -3.97 14.38 4.47
C PRO A 166 -3.63 14.74 5.92
N ASP A 167 -4.14 13.97 6.89
CA ASP A 167 -3.94 14.21 8.32
C ASP A 167 -2.77 13.41 8.97
N ALA A 168 -1.83 12.87 8.18
CA ALA A 168 -0.74 12.05 8.74
C ALA A 168 0.50 11.89 7.85
N ASP A 169 1.59 12.60 8.16
CA ASP A 169 2.85 12.59 7.40
C ASP A 169 3.52 11.21 7.24
N SER A 170 3.23 10.26 8.13
CA SER A 170 3.81 8.92 8.13
C SER A 170 3.01 7.87 7.36
N LEU A 171 1.82 8.21 6.84
CA LEU A 171 0.90 7.27 6.19
C LEU A 171 0.73 7.61 4.70
N TYR A 172 0.72 6.58 3.87
CA TYR A 172 0.13 6.65 2.53
C TYR A 172 -1.34 6.24 2.57
N VAL A 173 -2.08 6.67 1.55
CA VAL A 173 -3.39 6.16 1.17
C VAL A 173 -3.22 5.57 -0.22
N GLU A 174 -3.34 4.25 -0.29
CA GLU A 174 -3.19 3.44 -1.49
C GLU A 174 -4.57 2.97 -1.96
N GLU A 175 -4.77 3.00 -3.28
CA GLU A 175 -5.90 2.35 -3.93
C GLU A 175 -5.33 1.07 -4.57
N VAL A 176 -5.72 -0.09 -4.05
CA VAL A 176 -5.10 -1.39 -4.35
C VAL A 176 -6.10 -2.31 -5.04
N ASP A 177 -5.81 -2.67 -6.28
CA ASP A 177 -6.48 -3.72 -7.02
C ASP A 177 -6.05 -5.09 -6.46
N LEU A 178 -7.03 -5.93 -6.12
CA LEU A 178 -6.86 -7.26 -5.52
C LEU A 178 -7.61 -8.34 -6.32
N GLY A 179 -7.88 -8.10 -7.60
CA GLY A 179 -8.66 -9.00 -8.46
C GLY A 179 -10.13 -9.10 -8.04
N GLU A 180 -10.69 -8.00 -7.53
CA GLU A 180 -12.09 -7.88 -7.09
C GLU A 180 -12.78 -6.78 -7.92
N ASP A 181 -14.12 -6.80 -8.00
CA ASP A 181 -14.91 -5.78 -8.74
C ASP A 181 -14.69 -4.34 -8.24
N LYS A 182 -14.10 -4.18 -7.05
CA LYS A 182 -13.67 -2.90 -6.50
C LYS A 182 -12.18 -2.88 -6.15
N VAL A 183 -11.56 -1.75 -6.43
CA VAL A 183 -10.26 -1.38 -5.87
C VAL A 183 -10.46 -1.04 -4.38
N ARG A 184 -9.62 -1.59 -3.49
CA ARG A 184 -9.73 -1.37 -2.05
C ARG A 184 -8.90 -0.16 -1.59
N THR A 185 -9.37 0.53 -0.55
CA THR A 185 -8.53 1.54 0.13
C THR A 185 -7.63 0.87 1.16
N VAL A 186 -6.32 1.18 1.13
CA VAL A 186 -5.31 0.66 2.07
C VAL A 186 -4.49 1.82 2.64
N ILE A 187 -4.09 1.72 3.92
CA ILE A 187 -3.39 2.81 4.63
C ILE A 187 -2.11 2.25 5.24
N SER A 188 -0.97 2.45 4.57
CA SER A 188 0.31 1.85 4.95
C SER A 188 1.28 2.86 5.54
N GLY A 189 2.02 2.45 6.59
CA GLY A 189 2.99 3.29 7.32
C GLY A 189 4.34 3.50 6.61
N LEU A 190 4.34 3.57 5.28
CA LEU A 190 5.53 3.35 4.45
C LEU A 190 6.29 4.61 4.02
N VAL A 191 5.77 5.81 4.32
CA VAL A 191 6.33 7.11 3.86
C VAL A 191 7.78 7.36 4.27
N LYS A 192 8.26 6.69 5.34
CA LYS A 192 9.65 6.77 5.82
C LYS A 192 10.60 5.75 5.19
N TYR A 193 10.07 4.79 4.44
CA TYR A 193 10.79 3.58 4.03
C TYR A 193 10.79 3.35 2.51
N VAL A 194 9.74 3.79 1.81
CA VAL A 194 9.58 3.63 0.35
C VAL A 194 9.08 4.96 -0.23
N PRO A 195 9.72 5.54 -1.27
CA PRO A 195 9.28 6.78 -1.89
C PRO A 195 7.99 6.56 -2.71
N LEU A 196 7.22 7.64 -2.93
CA LEU A 196 5.91 7.56 -3.60
C LEU A 196 6.02 7.02 -5.04
N GLU A 197 7.11 7.36 -5.74
CA GLU A 197 7.41 6.87 -7.09
C GLU A 197 7.64 5.35 -7.15
N GLU A 198 8.18 4.75 -6.09
CA GLU A 198 8.31 3.29 -5.95
C GLU A 198 7.00 2.61 -5.55
N MET A 199 6.02 3.34 -5.01
CA MET A 199 4.73 2.80 -4.60
C MET A 199 3.74 2.72 -5.78
N GLN A 200 3.79 3.68 -6.69
CA GLN A 200 2.86 3.78 -7.82
C GLN A 200 3.03 2.60 -8.81
N ASN A 201 1.92 1.96 -9.20
CA ASN A 201 1.90 0.74 -10.04
C ASN A 201 2.61 -0.51 -9.46
N ARG A 202 3.06 -0.49 -8.20
CA ARG A 202 3.79 -1.61 -7.58
C ARG A 202 2.90 -2.82 -7.34
N MET A 203 3.41 -3.99 -7.69
CA MET A 203 2.85 -5.28 -7.27
C MET A 203 3.23 -5.54 -5.81
N VAL A 204 2.25 -5.96 -5.00
CA VAL A 204 2.38 -6.16 -3.55
C VAL A 204 1.72 -7.47 -3.13
N VAL A 205 1.97 -7.89 -1.89
CA VAL A 205 1.20 -8.96 -1.23
C VAL A 205 0.42 -8.35 -0.07
N ALA A 206 -0.86 -8.66 0.05
CA ALA A 206 -1.77 -8.04 1.02
C ALA A 206 -2.66 -9.06 1.73
N LEU A 207 -2.93 -8.81 3.01
CA LEU A 207 -3.89 -9.55 3.84
C LEU A 207 -5.28 -8.90 3.73
N CYS A 208 -6.24 -9.65 3.21
CA CYS A 208 -7.51 -9.16 2.66
C CYS A 208 -8.74 -9.46 3.53
N ASN A 209 -8.64 -10.32 4.54
CA ASN A 209 -9.76 -10.69 5.42
C ASN A 209 -9.66 -10.16 6.86
N LEU A 210 -8.77 -9.21 7.12
CA LEU A 210 -8.80 -8.43 8.37
C LEU A 210 -10.08 -7.58 8.45
N LYS A 211 -10.56 -7.31 9.67
CA LYS A 211 -11.65 -6.37 9.89
C LYS A 211 -11.23 -4.95 9.45
N PRO A 212 -11.94 -4.28 8.52
CA PRO A 212 -11.58 -2.94 8.09
C PRO A 212 -11.49 -1.97 9.25
N THR A 213 -10.43 -1.17 9.28
CA THR A 213 -10.02 -0.38 10.44
C THR A 213 -9.81 1.08 10.06
N LYS A 214 -10.37 2.00 10.86
CA LYS A 214 -10.30 3.44 10.60
C LYS A 214 -8.99 4.03 11.13
N MET A 215 -8.13 4.51 10.24
CA MET A 215 -6.86 5.16 10.57
C MET A 215 -6.97 6.64 10.16
N ARG A 216 -6.80 7.54 11.14
CA ARG A 216 -6.76 9.02 10.99
C ARG A 216 -7.93 9.71 10.28
N GLY A 217 -8.93 8.98 9.80
CA GLY A 217 -10.11 9.52 9.12
C GLY A 217 -10.63 8.57 8.04
N ILE A 218 -9.72 7.83 7.41
CA ILE A 218 -9.97 6.94 6.27
C ILE A 218 -10.03 5.48 6.78
N ILE A 219 -10.68 4.58 6.04
CA ILE A 219 -10.77 3.15 6.37
C ILE A 219 -9.76 2.37 5.52
N SER A 220 -8.92 1.55 6.16
CA SER A 220 -8.11 0.53 5.49
C SER A 220 -8.91 -0.78 5.42
N GLU A 221 -9.07 -1.33 4.22
CA GLU A 221 -9.83 -2.54 3.91
C GLU A 221 -8.95 -3.78 3.65
N ALA A 222 -7.62 -3.59 3.64
CA ALA A 222 -6.60 -4.63 3.61
C ALA A 222 -5.34 -4.10 4.32
N MET A 223 -4.25 -4.88 4.31
CA MET A 223 -2.94 -4.51 4.86
C MET A 223 -1.82 -5.06 3.96
N VAL A 224 -0.92 -4.20 3.48
CA VAL A 224 0.26 -4.64 2.69
C VAL A 224 1.26 -5.32 3.62
N LEU A 225 1.67 -6.55 3.27
CA LEU A 225 2.63 -7.34 4.05
C LEU A 225 4.06 -6.94 3.73
N CYS A 226 4.86 -6.72 4.77
CA CYS A 226 6.22 -6.23 4.68
C CYS A 226 7.19 -7.04 5.56
N ALA A 227 8.40 -7.29 5.06
CA ALA A 227 9.52 -7.72 5.87
C ALA A 227 10.05 -6.54 6.71
N SER A 228 10.29 -6.72 8.01
CA SER A 228 10.61 -5.59 8.91
C SER A 228 11.67 -5.89 9.99
N THR A 229 12.57 -4.91 10.18
CA THR A 229 13.40 -4.73 11.38
C THR A 229 13.00 -3.41 12.06
N PRO A 230 13.59 -3.02 13.22
CA PRO A 230 13.35 -1.68 13.79
C PRO A 230 13.85 -0.53 12.88
N GLU A 231 14.82 -0.79 12.00
CA GLU A 231 15.50 0.20 11.17
C GLU A 231 14.97 0.24 9.72
N LYS A 232 14.60 -0.92 9.14
CA LYS A 232 14.20 -1.05 7.73
C LYS A 232 12.89 -1.81 7.57
N VAL A 233 12.09 -1.38 6.60
CA VAL A 233 10.89 -2.09 6.12
C VAL A 233 11.03 -2.29 4.61
N GLU A 234 10.70 -3.49 4.12
CA GLU A 234 10.66 -3.84 2.69
C GLU A 234 9.31 -4.47 2.34
N ILE A 235 8.67 -4.00 1.28
CA ILE A 235 7.39 -4.56 0.81
C ILE A 235 7.64 -5.91 0.14
N LEU A 236 6.86 -6.92 0.51
CA LEU A 236 6.96 -8.24 -0.11
C LEU A 236 6.62 -8.19 -1.60
N THR A 237 7.50 -8.78 -2.40
CA THR A 237 7.48 -8.77 -3.86
C THR A 237 6.96 -10.11 -4.37
N PRO A 238 5.80 -10.17 -5.05
CA PRO A 238 5.30 -11.40 -5.65
C PRO A 238 6.13 -11.78 -6.89
N PRO A 239 6.14 -13.06 -7.31
CA PRO A 239 6.96 -13.52 -8.43
C PRO A 239 6.54 -12.90 -9.77
N PRO A 240 7.44 -12.84 -10.78
CA PRO A 240 7.11 -12.35 -12.12
C PRO A 240 5.89 -13.03 -12.74
N GLY A 241 5.08 -12.27 -13.48
CA GLY A 241 3.82 -12.75 -14.07
C GLY A 241 2.64 -12.85 -13.09
N SER A 242 2.82 -12.49 -11.81
CA SER A 242 1.71 -12.42 -10.86
C SER A 242 0.68 -11.35 -11.26
N CYS A 243 -0.59 -11.63 -10.96
CA CYS A 243 -1.75 -10.82 -11.30
C CYS A 243 -2.49 -10.40 -10.01
N PRO A 244 -3.20 -9.25 -9.99
CA PRO A 244 -4.12 -8.92 -8.91
C PRO A 244 -5.10 -10.07 -8.66
N GLY A 245 -5.26 -10.45 -7.40
CA GLY A 245 -6.14 -11.56 -6.99
C GLY A 245 -5.51 -12.95 -7.00
N ASP A 246 -4.28 -13.12 -7.51
CA ASP A 246 -3.54 -14.38 -7.32
C ASP A 246 -3.44 -14.68 -5.82
N ARG A 247 -3.94 -15.85 -5.39
CA ARG A 247 -3.91 -16.26 -3.98
C ARG A 247 -2.53 -16.76 -3.58
N ILE A 248 -2.02 -16.30 -2.44
CA ILE A 248 -0.83 -16.87 -1.82
C ILE A 248 -1.21 -18.17 -1.13
N THR A 249 -0.43 -19.21 -1.38
CA THR A 249 -0.57 -20.55 -0.80
C THR A 249 0.71 -20.94 -0.08
N VAL A 250 0.62 -21.88 0.86
CA VAL A 250 1.79 -22.47 1.54
C VAL A 250 1.59 -23.98 1.57
N GLU A 251 2.63 -24.72 1.17
CA GLU A 251 2.56 -26.18 1.08
C GLU A 251 2.32 -26.83 2.47
N GLY A 252 1.58 -27.94 2.50
CA GLY A 252 1.12 -28.55 3.76
C GLY A 252 -0.06 -27.84 4.45
N TYR A 253 -0.46 -26.65 3.98
CA TYR A 253 -1.56 -25.86 4.53
C TYR A 253 -2.71 -25.65 3.52
N PRO A 254 -3.43 -26.71 3.07
CA PRO A 254 -4.53 -26.60 2.11
C PRO A 254 -5.87 -26.25 2.79
N GLY A 255 -6.53 -25.17 2.38
CA GLY A 255 -7.87 -24.82 2.88
C GLY A 255 -8.34 -23.44 2.42
N GLU A 256 -9.57 -23.07 2.76
CA GLU A 256 -10.15 -21.76 2.45
C GLU A 256 -10.06 -20.80 3.65
N PRO A 257 -9.92 -19.47 3.41
CA PRO A 257 -9.73 -18.50 4.46
C PRO A 257 -11.05 -18.13 5.16
N ASP A 258 -10.96 -17.58 6.37
CA ASP A 258 -12.11 -16.98 7.04
C ASP A 258 -12.64 -15.82 6.17
N ALA A 259 -13.94 -15.77 5.86
CA ALA A 259 -14.51 -14.65 5.07
C ALA A 259 -14.29 -13.27 5.75
N LEU A 260 -14.19 -13.25 7.08
CA LEU A 260 -13.66 -12.12 7.84
C LEU A 260 -13.09 -12.62 9.18
N LEU A 261 -11.84 -12.28 9.47
CA LEU A 261 -11.17 -12.63 10.73
C LEU A 261 -11.84 -11.95 11.91
N ASN A 262 -12.20 -12.73 12.93
CA ASN A 262 -12.77 -12.23 14.18
C ASN A 262 -11.66 -11.69 15.11
N PRO A 263 -11.59 -10.38 15.40
CA PRO A 263 -10.50 -9.82 16.22
C PRO A 263 -10.46 -10.38 17.66
N LYS A 264 -11.57 -10.90 18.18
CA LYS A 264 -11.60 -11.55 19.51
C LYS A 264 -10.83 -12.87 19.53
N LYS A 265 -10.65 -13.54 18.38
CA LYS A 265 -9.94 -14.83 18.26
C LYS A 265 -8.43 -14.67 18.01
N LYS A 266 -7.93 -13.44 17.83
CA LYS A 266 -6.49 -13.12 17.67
C LYS A 266 -5.74 -13.99 16.65
N ILE A 267 -6.41 -14.33 15.55
CA ILE A 267 -5.92 -15.32 14.57
C ILE A 267 -4.63 -14.83 13.92
N PHE A 268 -4.60 -13.59 13.44
CA PHE A 268 -3.39 -13.02 12.83
C PHE A 268 -2.27 -12.91 13.86
N GLU A 269 -2.54 -12.49 15.09
CA GLU A 269 -1.53 -12.36 16.15
C GLU A 269 -0.97 -13.72 16.63
N THR A 270 -1.70 -14.81 16.39
CA THR A 270 -1.25 -16.19 16.65
C THR A 270 -0.42 -16.75 15.49
N VAL A 271 -0.75 -16.38 14.24
CA VAL A 271 -0.03 -16.83 13.02
C VAL A 271 1.22 -16.00 12.75
N ALA A 272 1.18 -14.69 13.03
CA ALA A 272 2.22 -13.73 12.69
C ALA A 272 3.63 -14.10 13.20
N PRO A 273 3.85 -14.59 14.44
CA PRO A 273 5.18 -14.95 14.93
C PRO A 273 5.93 -16.00 14.08
N ASP A 274 5.23 -16.74 13.24
CA ASP A 274 5.79 -17.73 12.31
C ASP A 274 5.93 -17.22 10.86
N LEU A 275 5.45 -16.01 10.56
CA LEU A 275 5.60 -15.33 9.27
C LEU A 275 6.97 -14.64 9.19
N LYS A 276 7.91 -15.22 8.45
CA LYS A 276 9.31 -14.73 8.40
C LYS A 276 9.92 -14.87 7.01
N THR A 277 10.85 -14.00 6.66
CA THR A 277 11.74 -14.26 5.51
C THR A 277 12.79 -15.30 5.89
N ASN A 278 13.25 -16.12 4.94
CA ASN A 278 14.34 -17.08 5.18
C ASN A 278 15.72 -16.47 4.80
N GLN A 279 16.76 -17.31 4.70
CA GLN A 279 18.11 -16.89 4.27
C GLN A 279 18.17 -16.45 2.79
N ASP A 280 17.31 -17.02 1.94
CA ASP A 280 17.20 -16.71 0.50
C ASP A 280 16.29 -15.51 0.21
N LYS A 281 15.87 -14.77 1.24
CA LYS A 281 14.90 -13.65 1.20
C LYS A 281 13.47 -14.07 0.80
N VAL A 282 13.17 -15.36 0.75
CA VAL A 282 11.83 -15.90 0.46
C VAL A 282 10.93 -15.69 1.68
N ALA A 283 9.71 -15.22 1.47
CA ALA A 283 8.70 -15.13 2.52
C ALA A 283 8.17 -16.54 2.88
N THR A 284 8.03 -16.85 4.17
CA THR A 284 7.64 -18.17 4.65
C THR A 284 6.65 -18.11 5.81
N TYR A 285 5.90 -19.20 6.00
CA TYR A 285 5.23 -19.54 7.27
C TYR A 285 5.83 -20.83 7.82
N LYS A 286 6.36 -20.79 9.05
CA LYS A 286 7.06 -21.94 9.68
C LYS A 286 8.19 -22.52 8.81
N GLY A 287 8.86 -21.67 8.02
CA GLY A 287 9.91 -22.04 7.07
C GLY A 287 9.43 -22.55 5.71
N VAL A 288 8.13 -22.79 5.51
CA VAL A 288 7.57 -23.20 4.22
C VAL A 288 7.27 -21.96 3.35
N PRO A 289 7.73 -21.90 2.08
CA PRO A 289 7.54 -20.73 1.22
C PRO A 289 6.10 -20.28 0.96
N PHE A 290 5.92 -18.97 0.83
CA PHE A 290 4.77 -18.33 0.20
C PHE A 290 4.84 -18.53 -1.32
N LEU A 291 3.86 -19.21 -1.88
CA LEU A 291 3.79 -19.59 -3.29
C LEU A 291 2.59 -18.94 -3.99
N VAL A 292 2.85 -18.37 -5.18
CA VAL A 292 1.82 -18.11 -6.19
C VAL A 292 1.79 -19.29 -7.15
N THR A 293 0.65 -19.97 -7.23
CA THR A 293 0.49 -21.22 -7.98
C THR A 293 0.90 -21.05 -9.45
N GLY A 294 1.88 -21.85 -9.89
CA GLY A 294 2.40 -21.81 -11.27
C GLY A 294 3.30 -20.62 -11.61
N LYS A 295 3.61 -19.72 -10.66
CA LYS A 295 4.40 -18.50 -10.91
C LYS A 295 5.66 -18.38 -10.05
N GLY A 296 5.66 -18.92 -8.83
CA GLY A 296 6.86 -19.05 -8.00
C GLY A 296 6.69 -18.56 -6.56
N VAL A 297 7.81 -18.15 -5.94
CA VAL A 297 7.86 -17.71 -4.54
C VAL A 297 7.74 -16.19 -4.36
N VAL A 298 7.13 -15.77 -3.26
CA VAL A 298 7.17 -14.37 -2.78
C VAL A 298 8.51 -14.09 -2.10
N THR A 299 9.12 -12.94 -2.38
CA THR A 299 10.46 -12.58 -1.88
C THR A 299 10.51 -11.16 -1.30
N THR A 300 11.66 -10.78 -0.73
CA THR A 300 11.99 -9.38 -0.41
C THR A 300 13.35 -8.99 -0.99
N GLN A 301 13.66 -7.69 -1.01
CA GLN A 301 14.84 -7.15 -1.71
C GLN A 301 16.17 -7.54 -1.03
N SER A 302 16.25 -7.43 0.30
CA SER A 302 17.48 -7.71 1.05
C SER A 302 17.31 -8.31 2.45
N LEU A 303 16.16 -8.14 3.12
CA LEU A 303 15.98 -8.59 4.49
C LEU A 303 15.82 -10.11 4.62
N THR A 304 16.72 -10.76 5.35
CA THR A 304 16.74 -12.22 5.59
C THR A 304 16.50 -12.55 7.06
N ASN A 305 15.79 -13.64 7.34
CA ASN A 305 15.47 -14.11 8.69
C ASN A 305 14.65 -13.10 9.54
N VAL A 306 14.00 -12.12 8.90
CA VAL A 306 13.25 -11.06 9.61
C VAL A 306 11.76 -11.37 9.74
N GLN A 307 11.09 -10.63 10.61
CA GLN A 307 9.66 -10.74 10.87
C GLN A 307 8.83 -10.08 9.75
N ILE A 308 7.88 -10.83 9.18
CA ILE A 308 6.85 -10.28 8.28
C ILE A 308 5.71 -9.73 9.15
N LYS A 309 5.16 -8.58 8.75
CA LYS A 309 4.03 -7.91 9.42
C LYS A 309 3.08 -7.33 8.38
#